data_AF-W1YNU9-F1
#
_entry.id   AF-W1YNU9-F1
#
_cell.length_a   1.000
_cell.length_b   1.000
_cell.length_c   1.000
_cell.angle_alpha   90.00
_cell.angle_beta   90.00
_cell.angle_gamma   90.00
#
_symmetry.space_group_name_H-M   'P 1'
#
loop_
_entity.id
_entity.type
_entity.pdbx_description
1 polymer ?
#
loop_
_entity_poly.entity_id
_entity_poly.type
_entity_poly.pdbx_seq_one_letter_code
_entity_poly.pdbx_strand_id
1 'polypeptide(L)' 'MARVKRGVIARARHKKILKQAKGYYGARSRVYRVAFQAVIKAGQYAYRDRRQRKRQFRQLW' A
#
# COMPACT_ATOMS: atom_id res chain seq x y z
N MET A 1 24.24 -17.31 -23.29
CA MET A 1 23.56 -16.37 -22.36
C MET A 1 23.16 -17.11 -21.08
N ALA A 2 23.46 -16.58 -19.90
CA ALA A 2 23.12 -17.23 -18.62
C ALA A 2 21.71 -16.84 -18.14
N ARG A 3 20.94 -17.80 -17.61
CA ARG A 3 19.58 -17.57 -17.09
C ARG A 3 19.63 -16.95 -15.68
N VAL A 4 19.20 -15.71 -15.53
CA VAL A 4 19.08 -15.05 -14.20
C VAL A 4 17.75 -15.43 -13.53
N LYS A 5 17.80 -16.20 -12.44
CA LYS A 5 16.62 -16.53 -11.61
C LYS A 5 16.29 -15.40 -10.63
N ARG A 6 15.00 -15.17 -10.37
CA ARG A 6 14.51 -14.13 -9.43
C ARG A 6 14.78 -14.43 -7.94
N GLY A 7 15.11 -15.68 -7.57
CA GLY A 7 15.50 -16.08 -6.22
C GLY A 7 14.65 -15.46 -5.10
N VAL A 8 15.32 -14.82 -4.14
CA VAL A 8 14.71 -14.23 -2.93
C VAL A 8 14.03 -12.87 -3.16
N ILE A 9 14.29 -12.20 -4.29
CA ILE A 9 13.86 -10.83 -4.56
C ILE A 9 12.32 -10.72 -4.58
N ALA A 10 11.65 -11.71 -5.16
CA ALA A 10 10.18 -11.76 -5.20
C ALA A 10 9.57 -11.82 -3.78
N ARG A 11 10.11 -12.67 -2.91
CA ARG A 11 9.65 -12.81 -1.51
C ARG A 11 9.89 -11.53 -0.72
N ALA A 12 11.05 -10.89 -0.90
CA ALA A 12 11.36 -9.62 -0.26
C ALA A 12 10.37 -8.51 -0.68
N ARG A 13 10.03 -8.42 -1.97
CA ARG A 13 9.02 -7.46 -2.46
C ARG A 13 7.63 -7.70 -1.87
N HIS A 14 7.21 -8.95 -1.76
CA HIS A 14 5.90 -9.28 -1.16
C HIS A 14 5.85 -8.88 0.32
N LYS A 15 6.92 -9.16 1.08
CA LYS A 15 7.01 -8.76 2.49
C LYS A 15 6.94 -7.24 2.69
N LYS A 16 7.52 -6.43 1.79
CA LYS A 16 7.42 -4.96 1.85
C LYS A 16 5.97 -4.48 1.78
N ILE A 17 5.19 -5.00 0.83
CA ILE A 17 3.77 -4.63 0.67
C ILE A 17 2.92 -5.14 1.83
N LEU A 18 3.12 -6.38 2.27
CA LEU A 18 2.38 -6.91 3.43
C LEU A 18 2.69 -6.15 4.72
N LYS A 19 3.92 -5.63 4.87
CA LYS A 19 4.28 -4.75 5.99
C LYS A 19 3.51 -3.43 5.95
N GLN A 20 3.27 -2.86 4.76
CA GLN A 20 2.47 -1.64 4.58
C GLN A 20 0.97 -1.88 4.80
N ALA A 21 0.48 -3.07 4.44
CA ALA A 21 -0.93 -3.46 4.58
C ALA A 21 -1.30 -3.98 5.99
N LYS A 22 -0.42 -3.82 6.98
CA LYS A 22 -0.69 -4.24 8.37
C LYS A 22 -1.93 -3.49 8.91
N GLY A 23 -2.79 -4.22 9.62
CA GLY A 23 -4.05 -3.68 10.14
C GLY A 23 -5.21 -3.67 9.16
N TYR A 24 -4.99 -4.02 7.89
CA TYR A 24 -6.10 -4.16 6.94
C TYR A 24 -6.95 -5.40 7.26
N TYR A 25 -8.26 -5.26 7.09
CA TYR A 25 -9.21 -6.33 7.38
C TYR A 25 -9.11 -7.51 6.41
N GLY A 26 -9.14 -8.73 6.95
CA GLY A 26 -9.22 -9.98 6.19
C GLY A 26 -8.08 -10.18 5.18
N ALA A 27 -8.44 -10.56 3.95
CA ALA A 27 -7.48 -10.88 2.88
C ALA A 27 -6.56 -9.70 2.50
N ARG A 28 -6.96 -8.45 2.81
CA ARG A 28 -6.19 -7.24 2.49
C ARG A 28 -4.88 -7.11 3.28
N SER A 29 -4.70 -7.85 4.39
CA SER A 29 -3.44 -7.89 5.15
C SER A 29 -2.65 -9.19 4.98
N ARG A 30 -3.25 -10.24 4.40
CA ARG A 30 -2.65 -11.59 4.31
C ARG A 30 -2.26 -11.97 2.88
N VAL A 31 -3.08 -11.61 1.88
CA VAL A 31 -2.89 -12.04 0.49
C VAL A 31 -2.20 -10.93 -0.30
N TYR A 32 -1.01 -11.18 -0.85
CA TYR A 32 -0.20 -10.16 -1.54
C TYR A 32 -0.95 -9.41 -2.64
N ARG A 33 -1.68 -10.11 -3.53
CA ARG A 33 -2.40 -9.47 -4.64
C ARG A 33 -3.46 -8.47 -4.14
N VAL A 34 -4.22 -8.89 -3.14
CA VAL A 34 -5.29 -8.07 -2.54
C VAL A 34 -4.68 -6.92 -1.71
N ALA A 35 -3.63 -7.20 -0.94
CA ALA A 35 -2.90 -6.19 -0.18
C ALA A 35 -2.30 -5.12 -1.09
N PHE A 36 -1.71 -5.51 -2.22
CA PHE A 36 -1.13 -4.58 -3.18
C PHE A 36 -2.18 -3.63 -3.76
N GLN A 37 -3.33 -4.15 -4.18
CA GLN A 37 -4.45 -3.33 -4.67
C GLN A 37 -4.96 -2.37 -3.58
N ALA A 38 -5.09 -2.85 -2.34
CA ALA A 38 -5.54 -2.03 -1.22
C ALA A 38 -4.55 -0.90 -0.89
N VAL A 39 -3.25 -1.19 -0.88
CA VAL A 39 -2.19 -0.20 -0.60
C VAL A 39 -2.15 0.88 -1.69
N ILE A 40 -2.31 0.54 -2.96
CA ILE A 40 -2.37 1.53 -4.05
C ILE A 40 -3.55 2.48 -3.84
N LYS A 41 -4.74 1.93 -3.56
CA LYS A 41 -5.94 2.72 -3.33
C LYS A 41 -5.80 3.62 -2.09
N ALA A 42 -5.20 3.12 -1.02
CA ALA A 42 -4.90 3.91 0.17
C ALA A 42 -3.92 5.06 -0.13
N GLY A 43 -2.92 4.84 -0.99
CA GLY A 43 -1.99 5.89 -1.42
C GLY A 43 -2.69 7.04 -2.16
N GLN A 44 -3.66 6.72 -3.02
CA GLN A 44 -4.47 7.73 -3.72
C GLN A 44 -5.30 8.57 -2.73
N TYR A 45 -5.96 7.92 -1.77
CA TYR A 45 -6.71 8.63 -0.73
C TYR A 45 -5.81 9.50 0.14
N ALA A 46 -4.65 8.99 0.57
CA ALA A 46 -3.70 9.78 1.35
C ALA A 46 -3.23 11.05 0.62
N TYR A 47 -3.04 11.00 -0.70
CA TYR A 47 -2.71 12.18 -1.50
C TYR A 47 -3.85 13.20 -1.52
N ARG A 48 -5.07 12.73 -1.83
CA ARG A 48 -6.28 13.57 -1.87
C ARG A 48 -6.55 14.23 -0.52
N ASP A 49 -6.54 13.45 0.54
CA ASP A 49 -6.98 13.88 1.86
C ASP A 49 -5.98 14.85 2.52
N ARG A 50 -4.69 14.79 2.16
CA ARG A 50 -3.72 15.83 2.56
C ARG A 50 -4.11 17.23 2.07
N ARG A 51 -4.71 17.34 0.88
CA ARG A 51 -5.21 18.62 0.36
C ARG A 51 -6.55 18.99 1.00
N GLN A 52 -7.44 18.02 1.19
CA GLN A 52 -8.74 18.25 1.80
C GLN A 52 -8.63 18.70 3.26
N ARG A 53 -7.71 18.11 4.04
CA ARG A 53 -7.49 18.45 5.45
C ARG A 53 -7.20 19.95 5.64
N LYS A 54 -6.44 20.57 4.74
CA LYS A 54 -6.17 22.02 4.79
C LYS A 54 -7.45 22.85 4.60
N ARG A 55 -8.38 22.37 3.77
CA ARG A 55 -9.68 23.01 3.55
C ARG A 55 -10.60 22.82 4.75
N GLN A 56 -10.61 21.63 5.33
CA GLN A 56 -11.40 21.31 6.53
C GLN A 56 -10.99 22.19 7.72
N PHE A 57 -9.69 22.38 7.96
CA PHE A 57 -9.24 23.29 9.02
C PHE A 57 -9.66 24.74 8.77
N ARG A 58 -9.60 25.21 7.51
CA ARG A 58 -10.07 26.55 7.16
C ARG A 58 -11.58 26.73 7.33
N GLN A 59 -12.38 25.67 7.17
CA GLN A 59 -13.83 25.71 7.38
C GLN A 59 -14.21 25.65 8.87
N LEU A 60 -13.36 25.03 9.69
CA LEU A 60 -13.57 24.92 11.13
C LEU A 60 -13.22 26.22 11.87
N TRP A 61 -12.24 26.96 11.34
CA TRP A 61 -11.89 28.32 11.79
C TRP A 61 -12.90 29.34 11.29
#